data_AF-A0A830BRN7-F1
#
_entry.id   AF-A0A830BRN7-F1
#
_cell.length_a   1.000
_cell.length_b   1.000
_cell.length_c   1.000
_cell.angle_alpha   90.00
_cell.angle_beta   90.00
_cell.angle_gamma   90.00
#
_symmetry.space_group_name_H-M   'P 1'
#
loop_
_entity.id
_entity.type
_entity.pdbx_description
1 polymer ?
#
loop_
_entity_poly.entity_id
_entity_poly.type
_entity_poly.pdbx_seq_one_letter_code
_entity_poly.pdbx_strand_id
1 'polypeptide(L)'
;MEVSQNFCQCLGFIEGLSSHPTNLCCQKIASLNAIVKRQHGGARMVCKCIEEYASVYAHRPFDASHIQQLPIKCRTKLSFPISQHMNCSRYVCEKILKNCLN
;
A
#
# COMPACT_ATOMS: atom_id res chain seq x y z
N MET A 1 0.15 -3.73 -12.09
CA MET A 1 -1.23 -4.26 -12.02
C MET A 1 -1.55 -4.96 -10.70
N GLU A 2 -0.68 -5.83 -10.15
CA GLU A 2 -0.99 -6.56 -8.90
C GLU A 2 -1.21 -5.65 -7.67
N VAL A 3 -0.40 -4.61 -7.48
CA VAL A 3 -0.52 -3.72 -6.31
C VAL A 3 -1.86 -2.98 -6.29
N SER A 4 -2.28 -2.40 -7.42
CA SER A 4 -3.54 -1.67 -7.54
C SER A 4 -4.76 -2.57 -7.31
N GLN A 5 -4.74 -3.80 -7.85
CA GLN A 5 -5.81 -4.80 -7.62
C GLN A 5 -5.87 -5.28 -6.17
N ASN A 6 -4.73 -5.35 -5.49
CA ASN A 6 -4.68 -5.69 -4.08
C ASN A 6 -5.18 -4.52 -3.21
N PHE A 7 -4.77 -3.29 -3.52
CA PHE A 7 -5.14 -2.11 -2.73
C PHE A 7 -6.60 -1.69 -2.88
N CYS A 8 -7.21 -1.86 -4.07
CA CYS A 8 -8.61 -1.46 -4.30
C CYS A 8 -9.61 -2.11 -3.34
N GLN A 9 -9.31 -3.32 -2.86
CA GLN A 9 -10.14 -4.04 -1.89
C GLN A 9 -10.24 -3.35 -0.53
N CYS A 10 -9.32 -2.42 -0.24
CA CYS A 10 -9.28 -1.66 1.00
C CYS A 10 -9.89 -0.26 0.88
N LEU A 11 -10.18 0.24 -0.32
CA LEU A 11 -10.61 1.63 -0.53
C LEU A 11 -11.84 2.00 0.31
N GLY A 12 -12.89 1.17 0.33
CA GLY A 12 -14.09 1.49 1.11
C GLY A 12 -13.82 1.70 2.60
N PHE A 13 -12.84 0.99 3.18
CA PHE A 13 -12.42 1.25 4.56
C PHE A 13 -11.51 2.47 4.65
N ILE A 14 -10.53 2.62 3.75
CA ILE A 14 -9.57 3.74 3.76
C ILE A 14 -10.24 5.10 3.52
N GLU A 15 -11.31 5.15 2.73
CA GLU A 15 -12.11 6.35 2.46
C GLU A 15 -13.20 6.59 3.51
N GLY A 16 -13.25 5.78 4.58
CA GLY A 16 -14.24 5.93 5.66
C GLY A 16 -15.67 5.49 5.31
N LEU A 17 -15.88 4.82 4.17
CA LEU A 17 -17.20 4.30 3.76
C LEU A 17 -17.63 3.07 4.55
N SER A 18 -16.68 2.37 5.16
CA SER A 18 -16.92 1.23 6.05
C SER A 18 -16.18 1.41 7.37
N SER A 19 -16.80 1.03 8.48
CA SER A 19 -16.18 1.05 9.82
C SER A 19 -15.15 -0.08 10.03
N HIS A 20 -15.14 -1.09 9.15
CA HIS A 20 -14.25 -2.25 9.22
C HIS A 20 -13.68 -2.63 7.84
N PRO A 21 -12.39 -3.04 7.77
CA PRO A 21 -11.86 -3.63 6.55
C PRO A 21 -12.51 -4.99 6.30
N THR A 22 -12.71 -5.34 5.04
CA THR A 22 -13.15 -6.68 4.67
C THR A 22 -12.03 -7.69 4.93
N ASN A 23 -12.39 -8.97 5.11
CA ASN A 23 -11.39 -10.04 5.20
C ASN A 23 -10.47 -10.05 3.96
N LEU A 24 -11.05 -9.77 2.79
CA LEU A 24 -10.30 -9.68 1.54
C LEU A 24 -9.29 -8.52 1.56
N CYS A 25 -9.67 -7.33 2.05
CA CYS A 25 -8.72 -6.23 2.26
C CYS A 25 -7.54 -6.67 3.12
N CYS A 26 -7.79 -7.29 4.28
CA CYS A 26 -6.71 -7.73 5.17
C CYS A 26 -5.79 -8.79 4.51
N GLN A 27 -6.36 -9.73 3.76
CA GLN A 27 -5.58 -10.69 2.98
C GLN A 27 -4.70 -9.99 1.95
N LYS A 28 -5.23 -8.97 1.25
CA LYS A 28 -4.47 -8.21 0.26
C LYS A 28 -3.37 -7.33 0.87
N ILE A 29 -3.60 -6.75 2.05
CA ILE A 29 -2.54 -6.06 2.81
C ILE A 29 -1.40 -7.04 3.17
N ALA A 30 -1.74 -8.28 3.56
CA ALA A 30 -0.72 -9.29 3.81
C ALA A 30 0.06 -9.66 2.54
N SER A 31 -0.59 -9.75 1.38
CA SER A 31 0.07 -9.95 0.09
C SER A 31 1.01 -8.78 -0.26
N LEU A 32 0.58 -7.53 -0.07
CA LEU A 32 1.43 -6.35 -0.29
C LEU A 32 2.65 -6.34 0.64
N ASN A 33 2.47 -6.68 1.91
CA ASN A 33 3.59 -6.86 2.84
C ASN A 33 4.56 -7.96 2.38
N ALA A 34 4.07 -9.06 1.81
CA ALA A 34 4.91 -10.12 1.26
C ALA A 34 5.70 -9.64 0.03
N ILE A 35 5.09 -8.85 -0.86
CA ILE A 35 5.77 -8.21 -2.00
C ILE A 35 6.92 -7.33 -1.51
N VAL A 36 6.63 -6.44 -0.54
CA VAL A 36 7.65 -5.53 0.02
C VAL A 36 8.84 -6.31 0.59
N LYS A 37 8.60 -7.44 1.25
CA LYS A 37 9.65 -8.26 1.86
C LYS A 37 10.45 -9.08 0.85
N ARG A 38 9.81 -9.58 -0.21
CA ARG A 38 10.44 -10.51 -1.18
C ARG A 38 11.16 -9.78 -2.30
N GLN A 39 10.70 -8.58 -2.66
CA GLN A 39 11.21 -7.86 -3.81
C GLN A 39 12.12 -6.73 -3.39
N HIS A 40 13.31 -6.70 -3.99
CA HIS A 40 14.22 -5.58 -3.84
C HIS A 40 13.58 -4.28 -4.37
N GLY A 41 13.51 -3.25 -3.52
CA GLY A 41 12.77 -2.02 -3.86
C GLY A 41 11.25 -2.15 -3.81
N GLY A 42 10.71 -3.26 -3.29
CA GLY A 42 9.27 -3.52 -3.21
C GLY A 42 8.51 -2.44 -2.43
N ALA A 43 9.08 -1.89 -1.35
CA ALA A 43 8.49 -0.77 -0.62
C ALA A 43 8.27 0.46 -1.50
N ARG A 44 9.26 0.81 -2.35
CA ARG A 44 9.17 1.94 -3.28
C ARG A 44 8.12 1.69 -4.35
N MET A 45 8.10 0.49 -4.91
CA MET A 45 7.13 0.10 -5.93
C MET A 45 5.70 0.16 -5.38
N VAL A 46 5.46 -0.46 -4.22
CA VAL A 46 4.13 -0.46 -3.58
C VAL A 46 3.70 0.97 -3.23
N CYS A 47 4.60 1.79 -2.68
CA CYS A 47 4.36 3.20 -2.41
C CYS A 47 3.86 3.95 -3.65
N LYS A 48 4.61 3.90 -4.75
CA LYS A 48 4.26 4.60 -6.00
C LYS A 48 2.93 4.13 -6.57
N CYS A 49 2.70 2.83 -6.60
CA CYS A 49 1.45 2.29 -7.13
C CYS A 49 0.23 2.70 -6.30
N ILE A 50 0.36 2.82 -4.97
CA ILE A 50 -0.73 3.30 -4.12
C ILE A 50 -0.97 4.80 -4.36
N GLU A 51 0.08 5.60 -4.48
CA GLU A 51 -0.01 7.03 -4.79
C GLU A 51 -0.67 7.29 -6.16
N GLU A 52 -0.20 6.62 -7.21
CA GLU A 52 -0.79 6.70 -8.56
C GLU A 52 -2.25 6.20 -8.58
N TYR A 53 -2.54 5.13 -7.85
CA TYR A 53 -3.90 4.62 -7.77
C TYR A 53 -4.82 5.60 -7.03
N ALA A 54 -4.33 6.21 -5.94
CA ALA A 54 -5.07 7.19 -5.18
C ALA A 54 -5.35 8.46 -6.00
N SER A 55 -4.40 8.92 -6.82
CA SER A 55 -4.59 10.12 -7.65
C SER A 55 -5.61 9.91 -8.78
N VAL A 56 -5.74 8.68 -9.29
CA VAL A 56 -6.65 8.36 -10.40
C VAL A 56 -8.02 7.87 -9.94
N TYR A 57 -8.08 7.08 -8.88
CA TYR A 57 -9.27 6.29 -8.52
C TYR A 57 -9.86 6.58 -7.15
N ALA A 58 -9.19 7.32 -6.27
CA ALA A 58 -9.80 7.69 -5.00
C ALA A 58 -10.97 8.64 -5.28
N HIS A 59 -12.14 8.29 -4.75
CA HIS A 59 -13.34 9.12 -4.85
C HIS A 59 -13.40 10.14 -3.71
N ARG A 60 -12.67 9.88 -2.62
CA ARG A 60 -12.63 10.72 -1.43
C ARG A 60 -11.21 10.84 -0.87
N PRO A 61 -10.96 11.84 -0.01
CA PRO A 61 -9.76 11.87 0.77
C PRO A 61 -9.60 10.59 1.60
N PHE A 62 -8.37 10.09 1.73
CA PHE A 62 -8.12 8.97 2.64
C PHE A 62 -8.26 9.44 4.08
N ASP A 63 -9.00 8.68 4.88
CA ASP A 63 -9.20 8.96 6.29
C ASP A 63 -7.98 8.47 7.09
N ALA A 64 -7.27 9.41 7.71
CA ALA A 64 -6.07 9.14 8.48
C ALA A 64 -6.33 8.20 9.67
N SER A 65 -7.50 8.30 10.32
CA SER A 65 -7.86 7.45 11.44
C SER A 65 -8.12 6.01 10.99
N HIS A 66 -8.72 5.83 9.81
CA HIS A 66 -8.92 4.51 9.22
C HIS A 66 -7.59 3.89 8.78
N ILE A 67 -6.69 4.68 8.17
CA ILE A 67 -5.32 4.22 7.85
C ILE A 67 -4.59 3.72 9.12
N GLN A 68 -4.65 4.47 10.22
CA GLN A 68 -4.04 4.09 11.50
C GLN A 68 -4.66 2.83 12.10
N GLN A 69 -5.97 2.64 11.94
CA GLN A 69 -6.69 1.47 12.46
C GLN A 69 -6.52 0.21 11.60
N LEU A 70 -6.18 0.34 10.32
CA LEU A 70 -6.02 -0.79 9.40
C LEU A 70 -5.08 -1.89 9.93
N PRO A 71 -3.81 -1.61 10.32
CA PRO A 71 -2.92 -2.65 10.85
C PRO A 71 -3.46 -3.33 12.10
N ILE A 72 -4.15 -2.58 12.98
CA ILE A 72 -4.75 -3.09 14.21
C ILE A 72 -5.89 -4.06 13.87
N LYS A 73 -6.84 -3.63 13.03
CA LYS A 73 -8.01 -4.44 12.63
C LYS A 73 -7.61 -5.66 11.81
N CYS A 74 -6.59 -5.54 10.95
CA CYS A 74 -6.06 -6.65 10.16
C CYS A 74 -5.00 -7.50 10.89
N ARG A 75 -4.69 -7.19 12.16
CA ARG A 75 -3.68 -7.90 12.98
C ARG A 75 -2.34 -8.06 12.26
N THR A 76 -1.88 -7.01 11.60
CA THR A 76 -0.66 -7.00 10.79
C THR A 76 0.12 -5.72 11.01
N LYS A 77 1.37 -5.69 10.55
CA LYS A 77 2.19 -4.47 10.51
C LYS A 77 2.33 -4.03 9.07
N LEU A 78 2.04 -2.77 8.76
CA LEU A 78 2.28 -2.23 7.43
C LEU A 78 3.79 -2.10 7.21
N SER A 79 4.28 -2.66 6.11
CA SER A 79 5.69 -2.56 5.70
C SER A 79 5.91 -1.41 4.70
N PHE A 80 4.88 -0.61 4.45
CA PHE A 80 4.84 0.52 3.52
C PHE A 80 3.85 1.57 4.04
N PRO A 81 4.02 2.85 3.70
CA PRO A 81 3.07 3.90 4.09
C PRO A 81 1.80 3.83 3.21
N ILE A 82 0.72 4.47 3.66
CA ILE A 82 -0.50 4.70 2.86
C ILE A 82 -0.87 6.17 3.03
N SER A 83 -0.96 6.91 1.93
CA SER A 83 -1.42 8.31 1.86
C SER A 83 -1.80 8.60 0.41
N GLN A 84 -2.58 9.66 0.16
CA GLN A 84 -2.80 10.15 -1.21
C GLN A 84 -1.63 10.98 -1.74
N HIS A 85 -0.82 11.52 -0.83
CA HIS A 85 0.40 12.26 -1.13
C HIS A 85 1.56 11.55 -0.45
N MET A 86 2.27 10.71 -1.19
CA MET A 86 3.28 9.83 -0.63
C MET A 86 4.66 10.32 -1.04
N ASN A 87 5.53 10.61 -0.07
CA ASN A 87 6.93 10.83 -0.42
C ASN A 87 7.65 9.49 -0.67
N CYS A 88 7.43 8.90 -1.85
CA CYS A 88 8.00 7.62 -2.23
C CYS A 88 9.52 7.65 -2.50
N SER A 89 10.14 8.85 -2.53
CA SER A 89 11.59 8.99 -2.70
C SER A 89 12.39 8.50 -1.48
N ARG A 90 11.76 8.48 -0.29
CA ARG A 90 12.35 7.96 0.95
C ARG A 90 12.54 6.44 0.95
N TYR A 91 11.84 5.73 0.07
CA TYR A 91 12.05 4.30 -0.17
C TYR A 91 13.03 4.19 -1.33
N VAL A 92 14.33 4.22 -1.04
CA VAL A 92 15.34 4.00 -2.07
C VAL A 92 15.39 2.50 -2.36
N CYS A 93 15.38 2.15 -3.64
CA CYS A 93 15.77 0.82 -4.08
C CYS A 93 17.30 0.81 -3.90
N GLU A 94 17.79 0.50 -2.69
CA GLU A 94 19.22 0.50 -2.38
C GLU A 94 19.89 -0.57 -3.23
N LYS A 95 20.38 -0.20 -4.42
CA LYS A 95 21.27 -1.03 -5.21
C LYS A 95 22.42 -1.49 -4.30
N ILE A 96 22.35 -2.70 -3.76
CA ILE A 96 23.57 -3.48 -3.62
C ILE A 96 24.11 -3.57 -5.05
N LEU A 97 25.25 -2.92 -5.25
CA LEU A 97 25.95 -2.75 -6.51
C LEU A 97 25.96 -4.04 -7.34
N LYS A 98 25.20 -4.03 -8.45
CA LYS A 98 25.47 -4.60 -9.79
C LYS A 98 24.24 -5.29 -10.40
N ASN A 99 24.05 -4.98 -11.69
CA ASN A 99 23.25 -5.70 -12.69
C ASN A 99 21.72 -5.60 -12.59
N CYS A 100 21.16 -4.56 -13.23
CA CYS A 100 19.89 -4.64 -13.95
C CYS A 100 19.89 -3.55 -15.05
N LEU A 101 20.83 -3.67 -15.98
CA LEU A 101 20.66 -3.27 -17.37
C LEU A 101 20.76 -4.59 -18.14
N ASN A 102 19.62 -5.05 -18.63
CA ASN A 102 19.47 -5.87 -19.83
C ASN A 102 18.06 -5.60 -20.33
#